data_AF-S2KYF5-F1
#
_entry.id   AF-S2KYF5-F1
#
_cell.length_a   1.000
_cell.length_b   1.000
_cell.length_c   1.000
_cell.angle_alpha   90.00
_cell.angle_beta   90.00
_cell.angle_gamma   90.00
#
_symmetry.space_group_name_H-M   'P 1'
#
loop_
_entity.id
_entity.type
_entity.pdbx_description
1 polymer ?
#
loop_
_entity_poly.entity_id
_entity_poly.type
_entity_poly.pdbx_seq_one_letter_code
_entity_poly.pdbx_strand_id
1 'polypeptide(L)'
;MTSRQHAERGDPRQDLVAAGVGYVAFARDNPMLFKLMFGSERPSSDDSDLVQHASGAFATLVNGVRDIRGGDPMADADGLKDIAAAWSIVHGIANLLIAGRMGFLQPLLEHDPETVLADIIVRSLPQQ
;
A
#
# COMPACT_ATOMS: atom_id res chain seq x y z
N MET A 1 15.63 10.90 35.69
CA MET A 1 15.16 9.64 35.09
C MET A 1 15.13 9.88 33.59
N THR A 2 16.03 9.22 32.88
CA THR A 2 16.50 9.55 31.53
C THR A 2 15.41 9.41 30.46
N SER A 3 14.90 10.53 29.97
CA SER A 3 14.22 10.64 28.67
C SER A 3 15.22 10.31 27.57
N ARG A 4 15.33 9.02 27.23
CA ARG A 4 16.02 8.52 26.05
C ARG A 4 15.12 7.49 25.40
N GLN A 5 14.44 7.89 24.33
CA GLN A 5 14.09 7.10 23.13
C GLN A 5 13.04 7.86 22.29
N HIS A 6 13.37 9.08 21.84
CA HIS A 6 12.96 9.51 20.51
C HIS A 6 14.11 9.15 19.58
N ALA A 7 14.23 7.86 19.27
CA ALA A 7 14.94 7.49 18.05
C ALA A 7 14.14 8.13 16.91
N GLU A 8 14.84 8.79 16.00
CA GLU A 8 14.32 9.41 14.78
C GLU A 8 13.29 8.49 14.12
N ARG A 9 11.99 8.73 14.35
CA ARG A 9 10.95 8.13 13.53
C ARG A 9 11.19 8.69 12.13
N GLY A 10 11.35 7.80 11.15
CA GLY A 10 11.40 8.20 9.75
C GLY A 10 10.18 9.04 9.37
N ASP A 11 10.24 9.72 8.23
CA ASP A 11 9.09 10.46 7.72
C ASP A 11 7.92 9.49 7.51
N PRO A 12 6.79 9.64 8.22
CA PRO A 12 5.64 8.74 8.10
C PRO A 12 5.13 8.60 6.66
N ARG A 13 5.33 9.64 5.84
CA ARG A 13 5.01 9.58 4.41
C ARG A 13 5.95 8.63 3.67
N GLN A 14 7.25 8.67 3.95
CA GLN A 14 8.21 7.74 3.35
C GLN A 14 7.94 6.29 3.77
N ASP A 15 7.56 6.06 5.03
CA ASP A 15 7.19 4.74 5.53
C ASP A 15 5.95 4.18 4.80
N LEU A 16 4.92 5.01 4.60
CA LEU A 16 3.73 4.60 3.85
C LEU A 16 4.05 4.32 2.37
N VAL A 17 4.93 5.12 1.76
CA VAL A 17 5.39 4.88 0.38
C VAL A 17 6.15 3.55 0.29
N ALA A 18 7.07 3.28 1.22
CA ALA A 18 7.82 2.02 1.25
C ALA A 18 6.89 0.80 1.42
N ALA A 19 5.86 0.91 2.27
CA ALA A 19 4.84 -0.12 2.39
C ALA A 19 4.07 -0.34 1.07
N GLY A 20 3.74 0.74 0.36
CA GLY A 20 3.12 0.68 -0.96
C GLY A 20 4.00 0.03 -2.03
N VAL A 21 5.31 0.34 -2.04
CA VAL A 21 6.28 -0.32 -2.93
C VAL A 21 6.32 -1.83 -2.67
N GLY A 22 6.45 -2.24 -1.41
CA GLY A 22 6.44 -3.65 -1.03
C GLY A 22 5.15 -4.37 -1.43
N TYR A 23 4.00 -3.70 -1.29
CA TYR A 23 2.71 -4.23 -1.74
C TYR A 23 2.68 -4.48 -3.26
N VAL A 24 3.13 -3.51 -4.06
CA VAL A 24 3.15 -3.63 -5.53
C VAL A 24 4.16 -4.69 -5.97
N ALA A 25 5.33 -4.75 -5.34
CA ALA A 25 6.34 -5.78 -5.60
C ALA A 25 5.78 -7.18 -5.32
N PHE A 26 5.14 -7.38 -4.17
CA PHE A 26 4.47 -8.64 -3.84
C PHE A 26 3.45 -9.05 -4.91
N ALA A 27 2.60 -8.11 -5.34
CA ALA A 27 1.57 -8.36 -6.34
C ALA A 27 2.16 -8.76 -7.71
N ARG A 28 3.23 -8.08 -8.13
CA ARG A 28 3.97 -8.37 -9.37
C ARG A 28 4.63 -9.75 -9.33
N ASP A 29 5.26 -10.09 -8.20
CA ASP A 29 6.02 -11.33 -8.06
C ASP A 29 5.09 -12.54 -7.81
N ASN A 30 3.87 -12.30 -7.31
CA ASN A 30 2.88 -13.34 -6.99
C ASN A 30 1.51 -13.06 -7.65
N PRO A 31 1.42 -12.94 -8.98
CA PRO A 31 0.22 -12.45 -9.66
C PRO A 31 -0.99 -13.38 -9.51
N MET A 32 -0.77 -14.69 -9.39
CA MET A 32 -1.85 -15.67 -9.18
C MET A 32 -2.41 -15.59 -7.76
N LEU A 33 -1.55 -15.41 -6.75
CA LEU A 33 -1.97 -15.22 -5.37
C LEU A 33 -2.70 -13.89 -5.20
N PHE A 34 -2.18 -12.83 -5.81
CA PHE A 34 -2.85 -11.52 -5.82
C PHE A 34 -4.26 -11.60 -6.42
N LYS A 35 -4.40 -12.26 -7.58
CA LYS A 35 -5.71 -12.51 -8.21
C LYS A 35 -6.63 -13.36 -7.34
N LEU A 36 -6.11 -14.34 -6.61
CA LEU A 36 -6.90 -15.14 -5.66
C LEU A 36 -7.44 -14.27 -4.51
N MET A 37 -6.62 -13.36 -3.97
CA MET A 37 -6.99 -12.49 -2.86
C MET A 37 -8.07 -11.46 -3.23
N PHE A 38 -8.01 -10.92 -4.44
CA PHE A 38 -8.81 -9.75 -4.86
C PHE A 38 -9.68 -9.97 -6.12
N GLY A 39 -9.73 -11.19 -6.64
CA GLY A 39 -10.54 -11.54 -7.81
C GLY A 39 -12.04 -11.58 -7.49
N SER A 40 -12.86 -11.26 -8.48
CA SER A 40 -14.33 -11.27 -8.39
C SER A 40 -14.93 -12.67 -8.20
N GLU A 41 -14.17 -13.73 -8.52
CA GLU A 41 -14.59 -15.14 -8.38
C GLU A 41 -14.10 -15.77 -7.07
N ARG A 42 -13.74 -14.97 -6.07
CA ARG A 42 -13.28 -15.48 -4.78
C ARG A 42 -14.41 -16.31 -4.12
N PRO A 43 -14.20 -17.60 -3.82
CA PRO A 43 -15.13 -18.34 -2.98
C PRO A 43 -15.31 -17.61 -1.66
N SER A 44 -16.52 -17.54 -1.11
CA SER A 44 -16.72 -17.01 0.24
C SER A 44 -15.87 -17.84 1.21
N SER A 45 -14.74 -17.29 1.66
CA SER A 45 -13.90 -17.94 2.66
C SER A 45 -14.34 -17.47 4.04
N ASP A 46 -15.15 -18.28 4.73
CA ASP A 46 -15.42 -18.15 6.17
C ASP A 46 -14.21 -18.60 7.03
N ASP A 47 -13.05 -18.78 6.40
CA ASP A 47 -11.81 -19.12 7.06
C ASP A 47 -11.32 -17.95 7.92
N SER A 48 -11.39 -18.14 9.24
CA SER A 48 -11.05 -17.13 10.24
C SER A 48 -9.59 -16.68 10.14
N ASP A 49 -8.68 -17.55 9.72
CA ASP A 49 -7.26 -17.22 9.65
C ASP A 49 -7.01 -16.32 8.45
N LEU A 50 -7.64 -16.61 7.31
CA LEU A 50 -7.59 -15.75 6.13
C LEU A 50 -8.17 -14.36 6.39
N VAL A 51 -9.28 -14.29 7.13
CA VAL A 51 -9.88 -13.00 7.52
C VAL A 51 -8.93 -12.22 8.43
N GLN A 52 -8.32 -12.87 9.44
CA GLN A 52 -7.38 -12.22 10.34
C GLN A 52 -6.15 -11.68 9.60
N HIS A 53 -5.57 -12.45 8.69
CA HIS A 53 -4.43 -11.99 7.88
C HIS A 53 -4.81 -10.83 6.94
N ALA A 54 -5.98 -10.88 6.32
CA ALA A 54 -6.47 -9.79 5.48
C ALA A 54 -6.71 -8.50 6.29
N SER A 55 -7.33 -8.62 7.46
CA SER A 55 -7.53 -7.49 8.39
C SER A 55 -6.20 -6.93 8.90
N GLY A 56 -5.21 -7.78 9.17
CA GLY A 56 -3.87 -7.35 9.56
C GLY A 56 -3.16 -6.55 8.47
N ALA A 57 -3.23 -7.01 7.22
CA ALA A 57 -2.67 -6.30 6.08
C ALA A 57 -3.36 -4.94 5.86
N PHE A 58 -4.68 -4.89 5.98
CA PHE A 58 -5.43 -3.63 5.89
C PHE A 58 -5.11 -2.68 7.06
N ALA A 59 -4.93 -3.21 8.27
CA ALA A 59 -4.55 -2.40 9.43
C ALA A 59 -3.20 -1.70 9.24
N THR A 60 -2.25 -2.29 8.51
CA THR A 60 -0.97 -1.63 8.16
C THR A 60 -1.21 -0.35 7.35
N LEU A 61 -2.11 -0.38 6.36
CA LEU A 61 -2.49 0.83 5.62
C LEU A 61 -3.10 1.88 6.56
N VAL A 62 -4.08 1.48 7.38
CA VAL A 62 -4.78 2.39 8.30
C VAL A 62 -3.79 3.03 9.28
N ASN A 63 -2.85 2.25 9.81
CA ASN A 63 -1.81 2.73 10.69
C ASN A 63 -0.86 3.72 9.99
N GLY A 64 -0.47 3.48 8.74
CA GLY A 64 0.36 4.42 7.99
C GLY A 64 -0.34 5.75 7.72
N VAL A 65 -1.64 5.71 7.37
CA VAL A 65 -2.43 6.95 7.21
C VAL A 65 -2.60 7.68 8.54
N ARG A 66 -2.82 6.95 9.64
CA ARG A 66 -2.86 7.53 11.00
C ARG A 66 -1.56 8.26 11.35
N ASP A 67 -0.42 7.64 11.08
CA ASP A 67 0.88 8.19 11.42
C ASP A 67 1.19 9.47 10.62
N ILE A 68 0.67 9.60 9.38
CA ILE A 68 0.73 10.84 8.59
C ILE A 68 -0.24 11.91 9.13
N ARG A 69 -1.48 11.54 9.43
CA ARG A 69 -2.51 12.48 9.91
C ARG A 69 -2.30 12.95 11.34
N GLY A 70 -1.58 12.18 12.16
CA GLY A 70 -1.43 12.44 13.59
C GLY A 70 -2.71 12.16 14.41
N GLY A 71 -3.68 11.43 13.84
CA GLY A 71 -4.98 11.14 14.45
C GLY A 71 -5.68 9.97 13.76
N ASP A 72 -6.70 9.40 14.40
CA ASP A 72 -7.41 8.22 13.90
C ASP A 72 -8.12 8.51 12.55
N PRO A 73 -7.69 7.91 11.43
CA PRO A 73 -8.30 8.13 10.12
C PRO A 73 -9.69 7.51 9.99
N MET A 74 -10.10 6.63 10.90
CA MET A 74 -11.47 6.08 10.92
C MET A 74 -12.48 7.00 11.61
N ALA A 75 -12.02 8.07 12.27
CA ALA A 75 -12.87 8.95 13.07
C ALA A 75 -13.64 9.99 12.24
N ASP A 76 -13.23 10.27 11.00
CA ASP A 76 -13.83 11.30 10.15
C ASP A 76 -13.86 10.93 8.67
N ALA A 77 -14.67 11.66 7.89
CA ALA A 77 -14.87 11.39 6.47
C ALA A 77 -13.62 11.63 5.62
N ASP A 78 -12.71 12.50 6.03
CA ASP A 78 -11.50 12.81 5.26
C ASP A 78 -10.45 11.72 5.47
N GLY A 79 -10.30 11.19 6.67
CA GLY A 79 -9.45 10.04 6.95
C GLY A 79 -9.88 8.79 6.18
N LEU A 80 -11.20 8.55 6.06
CA LEU A 80 -11.73 7.47 5.21
C LEU A 80 -11.38 7.67 3.73
N LYS A 81 -11.43 8.91 3.22
CA LYS A 81 -11.02 9.24 1.85
C LYS A 81 -9.51 9.04 1.66
N ASP A 82 -8.70 9.40 2.64
CA ASP A 82 -7.25 9.21 2.59
C ASP A 82 -6.89 7.71 2.52
N ILE A 83 -7.53 6.88 3.35
CA ILE A 83 -7.39 5.41 3.29
C ILE A 83 -7.78 4.90 1.90
N ALA A 84 -8.94 5.32 1.40
CA ALA A 84 -9.44 4.88 0.09
C ALA A 84 -8.51 5.31 -1.05
N ALA A 85 -7.97 6.53 -1.01
CA ALA A 85 -7.04 7.05 -2.01
C ALA A 85 -5.72 6.26 -2.01
N ALA A 86 -5.10 6.09 -0.84
CA ALA A 86 -3.85 5.33 -0.70
C ALA A 86 -4.01 3.88 -1.16
N TRP A 87 -5.11 3.22 -0.76
CA TRP A 87 -5.45 1.87 -1.20
C TRP A 87 -5.64 1.78 -2.72
N SER A 88 -6.39 2.72 -3.30
CA SER A 88 -6.71 2.73 -4.73
C SER A 88 -5.48 2.89 -5.61
N ILE A 89 -4.52 3.72 -5.19
CA ILE A 89 -3.28 3.95 -5.93
C ILE A 89 -2.48 2.65 -6.06
N VAL A 90 -2.18 1.99 -4.94
CA VAL A 90 -1.34 0.77 -4.95
C VAL A 90 -2.07 -0.41 -5.60
N HIS A 91 -3.39 -0.53 -5.42
CA HIS A 91 -4.20 -1.52 -6.13
C HIS A 91 -4.24 -1.27 -7.63
N GLY A 92 -4.40 -0.03 -8.05
CA GLY A 92 -4.42 0.36 -9.47
C GLY A 92 -3.09 0.03 -10.13
N ILE A 93 -1.98 0.40 -9.49
CA ILE A 93 -0.63 0.09 -9.99
C ILE A 93 -0.44 -1.42 -10.12
N ALA A 94 -0.72 -2.19 -9.07
CA ALA A 94 -0.60 -3.63 -9.06
C ALA A 94 -1.43 -4.31 -10.18
N ASN A 95 -2.71 -3.93 -10.30
CA ASN A 95 -3.58 -4.51 -11.33
C ASN A 95 -3.12 -4.18 -12.75
N LEU A 96 -2.71 -2.94 -13.00
CA LEU A 96 -2.25 -2.51 -14.31
C LEU A 96 -0.90 -3.17 -14.70
N LEU A 97 0.01 -3.37 -13.74
CA LEU A 97 1.25 -4.13 -13.96
C LEU A 97 0.98 -5.60 -14.26
N ILE A 98 0.17 -6.26 -13.43
CA ILE A 98 -0.22 -7.68 -13.63
C ILE A 98 -0.94 -7.88 -14.97
N ALA A 99 -1.75 -6.90 -15.39
CA ALA A 99 -2.44 -6.94 -16.67
C ALA A 99 -1.56 -6.56 -17.88
N GLY A 100 -0.27 -6.25 -17.67
CA GLY A 100 0.66 -5.84 -18.73
C GLY A 100 0.32 -4.48 -19.36
N ARG A 101 -0.51 -3.65 -18.70
CA ARG A 101 -0.99 -2.36 -19.24
C ARG A 101 -0.02 -1.20 -19.00
N MET A 102 1.10 -1.46 -18.33
CA MET A 102 2.18 -0.49 -18.11
C MET A 102 3.47 -0.86 -18.85
N GLY A 103 3.40 -1.53 -20.01
CA GLY A 103 4.59 -1.92 -20.76
C GLY A 103 5.54 -0.75 -21.10
N PHE A 104 5.03 0.49 -21.17
CA PHE A 104 5.85 1.69 -21.37
C PHE A 104 6.80 2.02 -20.20
N LEU A 105 6.58 1.46 -19.01
CA LEU A 105 7.48 1.58 -17.86
C LEU A 105 8.53 0.46 -17.79
N GLN A 106 8.43 -0.55 -18.65
CA GLN A 106 9.24 -1.75 -18.52
C GLN A 106 10.77 -1.49 -18.52
N PRO A 107 11.34 -0.62 -19.38
CA PRO A 107 12.76 -0.31 -19.32
C PRO A 107 13.21 0.30 -17.98
N LEU A 108 12.32 1.05 -17.31
CA LEU A 108 12.61 1.67 -16.03
C LEU A 108 12.54 0.63 -14.89
N LEU A 109 11.52 -0.22 -14.92
CA LEU A 109 11.31 -1.28 -13.94
C LEU A 109 12.36 -2.41 -14.01
N GLU A 110 13.00 -2.60 -15.16
CA GLU A 110 14.12 -3.56 -15.31
C GLU A 110 15.42 -3.05 -14.67
N HIS A 111 15.58 -1.73 -14.55
CA HIS A 111 16.78 -1.12 -13.98
C HIS A 111 16.65 -0.88 -12.47
N ASP A 112 15.55 -0.25 -12.04
CA ASP A 112 15.33 0.11 -10.64
C ASP A 112 13.82 0.13 -10.31
N PRO A 113 13.21 -1.04 -10.06
CA PRO A 113 11.77 -1.13 -9.83
C PRO A 113 11.34 -0.43 -8.53
N GLU A 114 12.15 -0.48 -7.48
CA GLU A 114 11.80 0.10 -6.18
C GLU A 114 11.71 1.62 -6.25
N THR A 115 12.73 2.28 -6.80
CA THR A 115 12.73 3.75 -6.95
C THR A 115 11.62 4.22 -7.89
N VAL A 116 11.42 3.52 -9.02
CA VAL A 116 10.36 3.87 -9.98
C VAL A 116 8.98 3.76 -9.35
N LEU A 117 8.72 2.68 -8.60
CA LEU A 117 7.44 2.51 -7.90
C LEU A 117 7.25 3.56 -6.80
N ALA A 118 8.29 3.85 -6.02
CA ALA A 118 8.25 4.89 -5.00
C ALA A 118 7.88 6.25 -5.62
N ASP A 119 8.54 6.62 -6.73
CA ASP A 119 8.27 7.86 -7.45
C ASP A 119 6.83 7.96 -7.97
N ILE A 120 6.29 6.86 -8.52
CA ILE A 120 4.90 6.83 -9.01
C ILE A 120 3.91 7.02 -7.86
N ILE A 121 4.14 6.34 -6.73
CA ILE A 121 3.28 6.44 -5.55
C ILE A 121 3.34 7.85 -4.99
N VAL A 122 4.54 8.42 -4.79
CA VAL A 122 4.73 9.78 -4.28
C VAL A 122 4.01 10.82 -5.16
N ARG A 123 4.11 10.70 -6.49
CA ARG A 123 3.43 11.59 -7.44
C ARG A 123 1.90 11.50 -7.39
N SER A 124 1.36 10.40 -6.90
CA SER A 124 -0.09 10.14 -6.83
C SER A 124 -0.71 10.59 -5.51
N LEU A 125 0.12 10.89 -4.50
CA LEU A 125 -0.34 11.44 -3.22
C LEU A 125 -0.54 12.96 -3.34
N PRO A 126 -1.58 13.54 -2.71
CA PRO A 126 -1.77 14.98 -2.70
C PRO A 126 -0.55 15.68 -2.08
N GLN A 127 -0.10 16.74 -2.76
CA GLN A 127 0.89 17.69 -2.23
C GLN A 127 0.19 18.51 -1.14
N GLN A 128 0.75 18.50 0.06
CA GLN A 128 0.30 19.35 1.16
C GLN A 128 0.78 20.78 0.92
#